data_AF-A0A2E9NH57-F1
#
_entry.id   AF-A0A2E9NH57-F1
#
_cell.length_a   1.000
_cell.length_b   1.000
_cell.length_c   1.000
_cell.angle_alpha   90.00
_cell.angle_beta   90.00
_cell.angle_gamma   90.00
#
_symmetry.space_group_name_H-M   'P 1'
#
loop_
_entity.id
_entity.type
_entity.pdbx_description
1 polymer ?
#
loop_
_entity_poly.entity_id
_entity_poly.type
_entity_poly.pdbx_seq_one_letter_code
_entity_poly.pdbx_strand_id
1 'polypeptide(L)'
;MSVGEDRYESFATAVEDPYFGALLGTIDEPGGTATANQAGLLTRAWWDSHGTGPTCAELIGAVFEVDDWDDAIEDPSRTLLERREQLDLLHRWLISYWSRLGTIAFMPGHDDVVRPGRIGPALLGAADRAAQSGRFC
;
A
#
# COMPACT_ATOMS: atom_id res chain seq x y z
N MET A 1 41.16 34.91 -1.34
CA MET A 1 39.92 34.38 -1.94
C MET A 1 39.90 32.90 -1.63
N SER A 2 39.32 32.51 -0.49
CA SER A 2 39.14 31.09 -0.15
C SER A 2 37.85 30.63 -0.82
N VAL A 3 37.99 29.71 -1.76
CA VAL A 3 36.86 28.97 -2.33
C VAL A 3 36.32 28.09 -1.21
N GLY A 4 35.08 28.37 -0.79
CA GLY A 4 34.39 27.57 0.20
C GLY A 4 34.27 26.15 -0.32
N GLU A 5 34.81 25.20 0.45
CA GLU A 5 34.53 23.79 0.25
C GLU A 5 33.04 23.59 0.49
N ASP A 6 32.28 23.46 -0.59
CA ASP A 6 30.93 22.91 -0.56
C ASP A 6 31.05 21.48 -0.04
N ARG A 7 30.99 21.33 1.29
CA ARG A 7 30.64 20.07 1.95
C ARG A 7 29.22 19.74 1.53
N TYR A 8 29.10 19.14 0.35
CA TYR A 8 28.03 18.19 0.13
C TYR A 8 28.22 17.13 1.20
N GLU A 9 27.36 17.15 2.22
CA GLU A 9 27.15 15.95 3.02
C GLU A 9 26.85 14.85 2.00
N SER A 10 27.83 13.96 1.82
CA SER A 10 27.61 12.72 1.12
C SER A 10 26.31 12.18 1.69
N PHE A 11 25.28 12.02 0.86
CA PHE A 11 24.15 11.19 1.21
C PHE A 11 24.78 9.82 1.49
N ALA A 12 25.19 9.60 2.74
CA ALA A 12 25.44 8.29 3.26
C ALA A 12 24.13 7.59 2.95
N THR A 13 24.18 6.67 1.99
CA THR A 13 23.07 5.77 1.71
C THR A 13 22.62 5.29 3.08
N ALA A 14 21.45 5.80 3.51
CA ALA A 14 20.85 5.41 4.76
C ALA A 14 20.87 3.89 4.73
N VAL A 15 21.40 3.30 5.81
CA VAL A 15 21.53 1.85 6.05
C VAL A 15 20.52 1.08 5.19
N GLU A 16 21.01 0.13 4.38
CA GLU A 16 20.15 -0.73 3.54
C GLU A 16 19.03 -1.30 4.41
N ASP A 17 17.85 -0.69 4.32
CA ASP A 17 16.70 -1.03 5.15
C ASP A 17 16.03 -2.24 4.49
N PRO A 18 15.99 -3.42 5.16
CA PRO A 18 15.44 -4.62 4.55
C PRO A 18 14.00 -4.47 4.07
N TYR A 19 13.18 -3.66 4.77
CA TYR A 19 11.79 -3.38 4.38
C TYR A 19 11.70 -2.44 3.19
N PHE A 20 12.60 -1.45 3.11
CA PHE A 20 12.70 -0.61 1.91
C PHE A 20 13.19 -1.40 0.70
N GLY A 21 14.16 -2.30 0.89
CA GLY A 21 14.60 -3.24 -0.13
C GLY A 21 13.48 -4.15 -0.60
N ALA A 22 12.68 -4.69 0.32
CA ALA A 22 11.49 -5.47 0.00
C ALA A 22 10.47 -4.64 -0.79
N LEU A 23 10.17 -3.41 -0.36
CA LEU A 23 9.29 -2.49 -1.10
C LEU A 23 9.77 -2.31 -2.53
N LEU A 24 11.04 -1.91 -2.71
CA LEU A 24 11.62 -1.70 -4.04
C LEU A 24 11.53 -2.98 -4.89
N GLY A 25 11.92 -4.13 -4.35
CA GLY A 25 11.84 -5.41 -5.06
C GLY A 25 10.41 -5.77 -5.49
N THR A 26 9.39 -5.39 -4.72
CA THR A 26 7.98 -5.65 -5.07
C THR A 26 7.40 -4.69 -6.09
N ILE A 27 7.92 -3.46 -6.20
CA ILE A 27 7.44 -2.43 -7.14
C ILE A 27 8.30 -2.27 -8.39
N ASP A 28 9.51 -2.82 -8.38
CA ASP A 28 10.41 -2.83 -9.54
C ASP A 28 9.82 -3.65 -10.68
N GLU A 29 9.97 -3.15 -11.91
CA GLU A 29 9.41 -3.80 -13.08
C GLU A 29 10.24 -5.03 -13.50
N PRO A 30 9.60 -6.13 -13.93
CA PRO A 30 8.16 -6.28 -14.21
C PRO A 30 7.28 -6.66 -13.00
N GLY A 31 7.86 -6.77 -11.80
CA GLY A 31 7.19 -7.25 -10.59
C GLY A 31 6.08 -6.32 -10.09
N GLY A 32 6.29 -5.00 -10.13
CA GLY A 32 5.29 -4.00 -9.71
C GLY A 32 3.97 -4.13 -10.47
N THR A 33 4.03 -4.19 -11.80
CA THR A 33 2.83 -4.38 -12.62
C THR A 33 2.19 -5.77 -12.42
N ALA A 34 3.00 -6.82 -12.28
CA ALA A 34 2.50 -8.18 -12.07
C ALA A 34 1.73 -8.32 -10.74
N THR A 35 2.31 -7.83 -9.64
CA THR A 35 1.68 -7.87 -8.31
C THR A 35 0.40 -7.02 -8.26
N ALA A 36 0.40 -5.86 -8.91
CA ALA A 36 -0.79 -5.01 -9.01
C ALA A 36 -1.94 -5.69 -9.76
N ASN A 37 -1.64 -6.37 -10.89
CA ASN A 37 -2.64 -7.12 -11.64
C ASN A 37 -3.19 -8.30 -10.84
N GLN A 38 -2.31 -9.03 -10.15
CA GLN A 38 -2.70 -10.13 -9.28
C GLN A 38 -3.62 -9.64 -8.14
N ALA A 39 -3.27 -8.53 -7.49
CA ALA A 39 -4.11 -7.91 -6.46
C ALA A 39 -5.52 -7.60 -7.00
N GLY A 40 -5.62 -7.05 -8.21
CA GLY A 40 -6.92 -6.76 -8.84
C GLY A 40 -7.71 -8.00 -9.24
N LEU A 41 -7.05 -9.12 -9.60
CA LEU A 41 -7.71 -10.40 -9.88
C LEU A 41 -8.25 -11.05 -8.60
N LEU A 42 -7.42 -11.14 -7.55
CA LEU A 42 -7.79 -11.72 -6.27
C LEU A 42 -8.92 -10.95 -5.59
N THR A 43 -8.82 -9.62 -5.59
CA THR A 43 -9.89 -8.71 -5.21
C THR A 43 -11.19 -9.15 -5.89
N ARG A 44 -11.27 -9.17 -7.23
CA ARG A 44 -12.48 -9.56 -7.97
C ARG A 44 -13.01 -10.96 -7.60
N ALA A 45 -12.13 -11.97 -7.57
CA ALA A 45 -12.51 -13.33 -7.20
C ALA A 45 -13.12 -13.42 -5.80
N TRP A 46 -12.63 -12.59 -4.88
CA TRP A 46 -13.15 -12.50 -3.51
C TRP A 46 -14.57 -11.98 -3.47
N TRP A 47 -14.88 -10.89 -4.20
CA TRP A 47 -16.27 -10.39 -4.32
C TRP A 47 -17.20 -11.42 -4.92
N ASP A 48 -16.75 -12.13 -5.95
CA ASP A 48 -17.56 -13.13 -6.64
C ASP A 48 -17.92 -14.30 -5.69
N SER A 49 -17.06 -14.58 -4.70
CA SER A 49 -17.26 -15.66 -3.73
C SER A 49 -17.99 -15.22 -2.45
N HIS A 50 -17.68 -14.03 -1.93
CA HIS A 50 -18.11 -13.59 -0.59
C HIS A 50 -19.12 -12.42 -0.61
N GLY A 51 -19.28 -11.74 -1.74
CA GLY A 51 -20.13 -10.54 -1.86
C GLY A 51 -19.54 -9.26 -1.24
N THR A 52 -18.46 -9.39 -0.47
CA THR A 52 -17.66 -8.29 0.12
C THR A 52 -16.22 -8.34 -0.37
N GLY A 53 -15.45 -7.29 -0.06
CA GLY A 53 -14.02 -7.26 -0.34
C GLY A 53 -13.18 -7.97 0.71
N PRO A 54 -11.93 -8.35 0.38
CA PRO A 54 -10.95 -8.72 1.38
C PRO A 54 -10.52 -7.49 2.17
N THR A 55 -10.06 -7.73 3.40
CA THR A 55 -9.26 -6.75 4.13
C THR A 55 -7.90 -6.53 3.46
N CYS A 56 -7.22 -5.42 3.78
CA CYS A 56 -5.87 -5.18 3.26
C CYS A 56 -4.88 -6.31 3.59
N ALA A 57 -4.94 -6.86 4.81
CA ALA A 57 -4.08 -7.96 5.23
C ALA A 57 -4.36 -9.26 4.46
N GLU A 58 -5.64 -9.61 4.28
CA GLU A 58 -6.03 -10.79 3.49
C GLU A 58 -5.60 -10.68 2.03
N LEU A 59 -5.75 -9.49 1.43
CA LEU A 59 -5.32 -9.27 0.05
C LEU A 59 -3.80 -9.40 -0.08
N ILE A 60 -3.03 -8.78 0.83
CA ILE A 60 -1.56 -8.84 0.79
C ILE A 60 -1.08 -10.29 0.99
N GLY A 61 -1.62 -11.00 1.98
CA GLY A 61 -1.32 -12.41 2.20
C GLY A 61 -1.61 -13.27 0.97
N ALA A 62 -2.75 -13.03 0.30
CA ALA A 62 -3.11 -13.76 -0.91
C ALA A 62 -2.24 -13.41 -2.14
N VAL A 63 -1.73 -12.18 -2.24
CA VAL A 63 -0.87 -11.76 -3.37
C VAL A 63 0.53 -12.35 -3.26
N PHE A 64 1.11 -12.36 -2.05
CA PHE A 64 2.50 -12.77 -1.84
C PHE A 64 2.66 -14.19 -1.30
N GLU A 65 1.58 -14.82 -0.83
CA GLU A 65 1.60 -16.17 -0.22
C GLU A 65 2.63 -16.27 0.92
N VAL A 66 2.81 -15.18 1.68
CA VAL A 66 3.75 -15.11 2.81
C VAL A 66 2.98 -15.38 4.10
N ASP A 67 3.30 -16.51 4.73
CA ASP A 67 2.71 -16.92 6.02
C ASP A 67 3.26 -16.10 7.19
N ASP A 68 4.55 -15.73 7.15
CA ASP A 68 5.21 -14.90 8.17
C ASP A 68 6.17 -13.89 7.53
N TRP A 69 5.80 -12.61 7.60
CA TRP A 69 6.59 -11.49 7.10
C TRP A 69 7.79 -11.15 7.99
N ASP A 70 7.72 -11.46 9.29
CA ASP A 70 8.86 -11.27 10.20
C ASP A 70 9.99 -12.28 9.88
N ASP A 71 9.64 -13.45 9.35
CA ASP A 71 10.61 -14.45 8.85
C ASP A 71 11.04 -14.14 7.40
N ALA A 72 10.13 -13.64 6.56
CA ALA A 72 10.44 -13.32 5.16
C ALA A 72 11.35 -12.10 5.01
N ILE A 73 11.27 -11.13 5.93
CA ILE A 73 12.11 -9.93 5.97
C ILE A 73 12.99 -10.00 7.22
N GLU A 74 14.17 -10.61 7.09
CA GLU A 74 15.11 -10.74 8.20
C GLU A 74 15.74 -9.37 8.55
N ASP A 75 15.36 -8.80 9.70
CA ASP A 75 16.05 -7.66 10.31
C ASP A 75 16.33 -7.92 11.80
N PRO A 76 17.53 -8.44 12.15
CA PRO A 76 17.89 -8.73 13.54
C PRO A 76 18.30 -7.45 14.30
N SER A 77 18.42 -6.31 13.62
CA SER A 77 18.87 -5.05 14.24
C SER A 77 17.74 -4.28 14.93
N ARG A 78 16.48 -4.65 14.68
CA ARG A 78 15.28 -3.98 15.17
C ARG A 78 14.49 -4.87 16.13
N THR A 79 13.76 -4.22 17.05
CA THR A 79 12.81 -4.92 17.92
C THR A 79 11.61 -5.42 17.13
N LEU A 80 10.90 -6.42 17.67
CA LEU A 80 9.66 -6.94 17.09
C LEU A 80 8.61 -5.84 16.84
N LEU A 81 8.51 -4.86 17.74
CA LEU A 81 7.56 -3.76 17.60
C LEU A 81 7.90 -2.88 16.38
N GLU A 82 9.17 -2.47 16.26
CA GLU A 82 9.64 -1.64 15.14
C GLU A 82 9.46 -2.36 13.80
N ARG A 83 9.76 -3.66 13.74
CA ARG A 83 9.53 -4.50 12.55
C ARG A 83 8.07 -4.53 12.12
N ARG A 84 7.15 -4.66 13.08
CA ARG A 84 5.69 -4.63 12.82
C ARG A 84 5.21 -3.27 12.32
N GLU A 85 5.71 -2.18 12.91
CA GLU A 85 5.38 -0.82 12.45
C GLU A 85 5.86 -0.59 11.02
N GLN A 86 7.03 -1.10 10.66
CA GLN A 86 7.56 -0.99 9.30
C GLN A 86 6.84 -1.87 8.30
N LEU A 87 6.46 -3.09 8.70
CA LEU A 87 5.62 -3.96 7.89
C LEU A 87 4.26 -3.31 7.61
N ASP A 88 3.65 -2.68 8.61
CA ASP A 88 2.39 -1.95 8.41
C ASP A 88 2.56 -0.76 7.44
N LEU A 89 3.69 -0.04 7.51
CA LEU A 89 4.03 0.99 6.54
C LEU A 89 4.18 0.41 5.12
N LEU A 90 4.90 -0.71 4.97
CA LEU A 90 5.06 -1.42 3.69
C LEU A 90 3.70 -1.80 3.10
N HIS A 91 2.84 -2.41 3.90
CA HIS A 91 1.48 -2.80 3.50
C HIS A 91 0.65 -1.61 3.03
N ARG A 92 0.62 -0.52 3.80
CA ARG A 92 -0.11 0.71 3.44
C ARG A 92 0.40 1.30 2.12
N TRP A 93 1.71 1.26 1.90
CA TRP A 93 2.32 1.71 0.65
C TRP A 93 1.89 0.85 -0.54
N LEU A 94 1.90 -0.47 -0.41
CA LEU A 94 1.47 -1.40 -1.46
C LEU A 94 0.00 -1.20 -1.83
N ILE A 95 -0.88 -1.11 -0.84
CA ILE A 95 -2.31 -0.83 -1.07
C ILE A 95 -2.49 0.51 -1.79
N SER A 96 -1.77 1.54 -1.36
CA SER A 96 -1.79 2.85 -2.01
C SER A 96 -1.26 2.78 -3.44
N TYR A 97 -0.19 2.05 -3.67
CA TYR A 97 0.41 1.85 -4.99
C TYR A 97 -0.56 1.15 -5.95
N TRP A 98 -1.12 0.01 -5.56
CA TRP A 98 -2.11 -0.73 -6.37
C TRP A 98 -3.38 0.09 -6.62
N SER A 99 -3.82 0.86 -5.63
CA SER A 99 -4.97 1.75 -5.80
C SER A 99 -4.69 2.87 -6.82
N ARG A 100 -3.51 3.46 -6.81
CA ARG A 100 -3.10 4.46 -7.83
C ARG A 100 -3.01 3.87 -9.24
N LEU A 101 -2.63 2.60 -9.36
CA LEU A 101 -2.67 1.89 -10.64
C LEU A 101 -4.10 1.52 -11.09
N GLY A 102 -5.10 1.72 -10.22
CA GLY A 102 -6.50 1.45 -10.51
C GLY A 102 -6.87 -0.03 -10.51
N THR A 103 -5.97 -0.91 -10.03
CA THR A 103 -6.23 -2.35 -9.96
C THR A 103 -7.11 -2.73 -8.78
N ILE A 104 -7.09 -1.91 -7.72
CA ILE A 104 -7.98 -1.99 -6.56
C ILE A 104 -8.56 -0.60 -6.22
N ALA A 105 -9.67 -0.55 -5.48
CA ALA A 105 -10.14 0.68 -4.85
C ALA A 105 -10.09 0.52 -3.33
N PHE A 106 -9.68 1.54 -2.60
CA PHE A 106 -9.55 1.53 -1.14
C PHE A 106 -10.07 2.85 -0.57
N MET A 107 -10.75 2.79 0.57
CA MET A 107 -11.21 3.98 1.29
C MET A 107 -10.44 4.13 2.60
N PRO A 108 -9.60 5.18 2.76
CA PRO A 108 -8.90 5.43 4.01
C PRO A 108 -9.88 5.51 5.19
N GLY A 109 -9.61 4.76 6.26
CA GLY A 109 -10.48 4.66 7.44
C GLY A 109 -11.49 3.52 7.41
N HIS A 110 -11.55 2.75 6.31
CA HIS A 110 -12.13 1.42 6.26
C HIS A 110 -11.03 0.43 5.88
N ASP A 111 -10.81 -0.62 6.67
CA ASP A 111 -9.80 -1.65 6.37
C ASP A 111 -10.19 -2.56 5.19
N ASP A 112 -11.32 -2.26 4.55
CA ASP A 112 -11.89 -3.02 3.45
C ASP A 112 -11.44 -2.46 2.10
N VAL A 113 -10.89 -3.32 1.26
CA VAL A 113 -10.76 -3.04 -0.16
C VAL A 113 -12.17 -2.99 -0.74
N VAL A 114 -12.41 -2.10 -1.70
CA VAL A 114 -13.71 -1.89 -2.38
C VAL A 114 -13.59 -2.32 -3.84
N ARG A 115 -14.67 -2.87 -4.39
CA ARG A 115 -14.72 -3.37 -5.77
C ARG A 115 -14.37 -2.23 -6.75
N PRO A 116 -13.34 -2.40 -7.61
CA PRO A 116 -13.10 -1.47 -8.70
C PRO A 116 -14.34 -1.40 -9.61
N GLY A 117 -14.91 -0.20 -9.78
CA GLY A 117 -16.06 0.02 -10.65
C GLY A 117 -17.46 -0.09 -10.01
N ARG A 118 -17.58 -0.19 -8.68
CA ARG A 118 -18.85 0.05 -7.99
C ARG A 118 -18.64 1.09 -6.89
N ILE A 119 -18.96 2.34 -7.21
CA ILE A 119 -19.16 3.38 -6.19
C ILE A 119 -20.28 2.85 -5.28
N GLY A 120 -19.93 2.43 -4.07
CA GLY A 120 -20.92 1.97 -3.09
C GLY A 120 -21.88 3.11 -2.74
N PRO A 121 -23.11 2.82 -2.28
CA PRO A 121 -24.08 3.85 -1.90
C PRO A 121 -23.56 4.82 -0.81
N ALA A 122 -22.56 4.40 -0.01
CA ALA A 122 -21.88 5.26 0.97
C ALA A 122 -21.09 6.42 0.32
N LEU A 123 -20.49 6.22 -0.85
CA LEU A 123 -19.76 7.24 -1.59
C LEU A 123 -20.70 8.25 -2.29
N LEU A 124 -21.88 7.80 -2.73
CA LEU A 124 -22.93 8.70 -3.21
C LEU A 124 -23.42 9.62 -2.09
N GLY A 125 -23.60 9.10 -0.87
CA GLY A 125 -24.01 9.90 0.28
C GLY A 125 -22.96 10.92 0.75
N ALA A 126 -21.67 10.58 0.69
CA ALA A 126 -20.59 11.49 1.07
C ALA A 126 -20.35 12.60 0.03
N ALA A 127 -20.41 12.27 -1.27
CA ALA A 127 -20.28 13.24 -2.35
C ALA A 127 -21.47 14.23 -2.40
N ASP A 128 -22.69 13.75 -2.11
CA ASP A 128 -23.89 14.58 -2.11
C ASP A 128 -23.93 15.56 -0.91
N ARG A 129 -23.41 15.16 0.26
CA ARG A 129 -23.25 16.07 1.41
C ARG A 129 -22.19 17.15 1.19
N ALA A 130 -21.10 16.83 0.49
CA ALA A 130 -20.09 17.81 0.10
C ALA A 130 -20.63 18.82 -0.91
N ALA A 131 -21.48 18.38 -1.85
CA ALA A 131 -22.12 19.25 -2.83
C ALA A 131 -23.18 20.20 -2.22
N GLN A 132 -23.90 19.77 -1.19
CA GLN A 132 -24.90 20.62 -0.50
C GLN A 132 -24.28 21.65 0.44
N SER A 133 -23.09 21.39 0.98
CA SER A 133 -22.39 22.32 1.89
C SER A 133 -21.67 23.46 1.16
N GLY A 134 -21.55 23.39 -0.17
CA GLY A 134 -20.90 24.40 -1.02
C GLY A 134 -21.84 25.41 -1.68
N ARG A 135 -23.16 25.42 -1.37
CA ARG A 135 -24.17 26.31 -2.01
C ARG A 135 -24.66 27.47 -1.14
N PHE A 136 -23.85 27.95 -0.21
CA PHE A 136 -24.09 29.22 0.46
C PHE A 136 -22.90 30.16 0.24
N CYS A 137 -22.92 30.83 -0.92
CA CYS A 137 -22.37 32.17 -1.17
C CYS A 137 -23.25 32.79 -2.26
#